data_AF-A0A1U9LCC9-F1
#
_entry.id   AF-A0A1U9LCC9-F1
#
_cell.length_a   1.000
_cell.length_b   1.000
_cell.length_c   1.000
_cell.angle_alpha   90.00
_cell.angle_beta   90.00
_cell.angle_gamma   90.00
#
_symmetry.space_group_name_H-M   'P 1'
#
loop_
_entity.id
_entity.type
_entity.pdbx_description
1 polymer ?
#
loop_
_entity_poly.entity_id
_entity_poly.type
_entity_poly.pdbx_seq_one_letter_code
_entity_poly.pdbx_strand_id
1 'polypeptide(L)'
;MTRSISGFPVFFRLLAGVAGLTVLAGCQSSAGMVKITPTPRTLIYSYVIASGMARGQVMSGQVSRERLVQIVNADRAALTAILNAEYNPSGTGLKNAGQAMENFLAVIEPTDPTPPSVVRR
;
A
#
# COMPACT_ATOMS: atom_id res chain seq x y z
N MET A 1 7.17 -62.94 22.27
CA MET A 1 6.83 -61.82 23.17
C MET A 1 6.42 -60.62 22.32
N THR A 2 5.30 -60.01 22.68
CA THR A 2 4.53 -58.99 21.95
C THR A 2 4.81 -57.56 22.45
N ARG A 3 4.45 -56.57 21.59
CA ARG A 3 4.32 -55.09 21.81
C ARG A 3 5.61 -54.27 21.64
N SER A 4 5.61 -53.03 21.14
CA SER A 4 4.55 -52.04 20.90
C SER A 4 5.03 -51.07 19.81
N ILE A 5 4.33 -50.96 18.68
CA ILE A 5 4.56 -49.87 17.71
C ILE A 5 3.79 -48.67 18.24
N SER A 6 4.51 -47.66 18.70
CA SER A 6 3.96 -46.42 19.25
C SER A 6 3.23 -45.64 18.16
N GLY A 7 1.91 -45.83 18.08
CA GLY A 7 0.98 -44.96 17.37
C GLY A 7 0.83 -43.63 18.10
N PHE A 8 1.85 -42.78 18.03
CA PHE A 8 1.76 -41.39 18.45
C PHE A 8 1.06 -40.61 17.33
N PRO A 9 0.00 -39.82 17.61
CA PRO A 9 -1.00 -39.48 16.61
C PRO A 9 -0.44 -38.51 15.57
N VAL A 10 -0.36 -38.98 14.32
CA VAL A 10 -0.10 -38.16 13.11
C VAL A 10 -1.00 -36.91 13.08
N PHE A 11 -2.19 -37.01 13.69
CA PHE A 11 -3.16 -35.93 13.87
C PHE A 11 -2.58 -34.68 14.56
N PHE A 12 -1.72 -34.84 15.58
CA PHE A 12 -1.10 -33.71 16.28
C PHE A 12 -0.06 -32.98 15.42
N ARG A 13 0.68 -33.72 14.58
CA ARG A 13 1.64 -33.15 13.63
C ARG A 13 0.93 -32.38 12.52
N LEU A 14 -0.24 -32.85 12.09
CA LEU A 14 -1.04 -32.22 11.05
C LEU A 14 -1.73 -30.94 11.56
N LEU A 15 -2.25 -30.95 12.79
CA LEU A 15 -2.77 -29.74 13.46
C LEU A 15 -1.71 -28.66 13.68
N ALA A 16 -0.50 -29.04 14.10
CA ALA A 16 0.61 -28.11 14.24
C ALA A 16 1.04 -27.52 12.88
N GLY A 17 1.04 -28.35 11.82
CA GLY A 17 1.34 -27.90 10.46
C GLY A 17 0.32 -26.90 9.92
N VAL A 18 -0.98 -27.16 10.12
CA VAL A 18 -2.06 -26.26 9.68
C VAL A 18 -2.06 -24.95 10.49
N ALA A 19 -1.85 -25.03 11.81
CA ALA A 19 -1.73 -23.83 12.64
C ALA A 19 -0.54 -22.94 12.21
N GLY A 20 0.60 -23.54 11.88
CA GLY A 20 1.76 -22.82 11.34
C GLY A 20 1.44 -22.09 10.03
N LEU A 21 0.71 -22.73 9.10
CA LEU A 21 0.32 -22.11 7.84
C LEU A 21 -0.62 -20.91 8.03
N THR A 22 -1.53 -20.96 9.00
CA THR A 22 -2.44 -19.82 9.27
C THR A 22 -1.73 -18.61 9.88
N VAL A 23 -0.68 -18.82 10.69
CA VAL A 23 0.11 -17.72 11.28
C VAL A 23 1.00 -17.04 10.23
N LEU A 24 1.57 -17.79 9.28
CA LEU A 24 2.33 -17.19 8.18
C LEU A 24 1.43 -16.43 7.19
N ALA A 25 0.20 -16.89 6.95
CA ALA A 25 -0.74 -16.21 6.06
C ALA A 25 -1.29 -14.89 6.64
N GLY A 26 -1.34 -14.76 7.97
CA GLY A 26 -1.83 -13.54 8.64
C GLY A 26 -0.82 -12.38 8.68
N CYS A 27 0.46 -12.62 8.38
CA CYS A 27 1.51 -11.60 8.60
C CYS A 27 1.58 -10.54 7.48
N GLN A 28 0.86 -10.72 6.36
CA GLN A 28 0.84 -9.74 5.27
C GLN A 28 -0.46 -8.95 5.11
N SER A 29 -1.49 -9.16 5.95
CA SER A 29 -2.77 -8.46 5.79
C SER A 29 -2.82 -7.08 6.47
N SER A 30 -1.70 -6.60 7.01
CA SER A 30 -1.60 -5.19 7.37
C SER A 30 -1.56 -4.37 6.09
N ALA A 31 -2.73 -3.99 5.58
CA ALA A 31 -2.93 -2.84 4.71
C ALA A 31 -2.47 -1.58 5.46
N GLY A 32 -1.14 -1.47 5.62
CA GLY A 32 -0.48 -0.39 6.32
C GLY A 32 -0.55 0.83 5.43
N MET A 33 -1.52 1.69 5.72
CA MET A 33 -1.55 3.06 5.23
C MET A 33 -0.12 3.62 5.32
N VAL A 34 0.48 3.93 4.18
CA VAL A 34 1.89 4.31 4.08
C VAL A 34 2.07 5.62 4.82
N LYS A 35 2.53 5.54 6.08
CA LYS A 35 2.83 6.71 6.91
C LYS A 35 4.10 7.37 6.37
N ILE A 36 3.93 8.42 5.57
CA ILE A 36 5.05 9.17 5.02
C ILE A 36 5.66 9.98 6.16
N THR A 37 6.92 9.70 6.53
CA THR A 37 7.71 10.64 7.33
C THR A 37 8.15 11.78 6.40
N PRO A 38 7.59 12.99 6.53
CA PRO A 38 7.77 14.04 5.53
C PRO A 38 9.14 14.68 5.72
N THR A 39 10.11 14.24 4.91
CA THR A 39 11.35 14.98 4.66
C THR A 39 11.28 15.53 3.24
N PRO A 40 11.98 16.63 2.92
CA PRO A 40 11.90 17.26 1.60
C PRO A 40 12.17 16.26 0.46
N ARG A 41 13.19 15.40 0.63
CA ARG A 41 13.54 14.38 -0.37
C ARG A 41 12.53 13.24 -0.44
N THR A 42 12.04 12.74 0.71
CA THR A 42 11.09 11.61 0.70
C THR A 42 9.79 11.99 0.02
N LEU A 43 9.31 13.23 0.19
CA LEU A 43 8.09 13.71 -0.47
C LEU A 43 8.20 13.73 -2.00
N ILE A 44 9.33 14.18 -2.53
CA ILE A 44 9.58 14.19 -3.98
C ILE A 44 9.62 12.76 -4.53
N TYR A 45 10.32 11.84 -3.87
CA TYR A 45 10.35 10.44 -4.29
C TYR A 45 8.96 9.79 -4.27
N SER A 46 8.20 9.99 -3.19
CA SER A 46 6.83 9.50 -3.07
C SER A 46 5.93 10.07 -4.17
N TYR A 47 6.09 11.35 -4.49
CA TYR A 47 5.34 12.00 -5.56
C TYR A 47 5.60 11.36 -6.93
N VAL A 48 6.87 11.10 -7.28
CA VAL A 48 7.22 10.46 -8.56
C VAL A 48 6.57 9.08 -8.69
N ILE A 49 6.58 8.28 -7.62
CA ILE A 49 5.95 6.96 -7.60
C ILE A 49 4.43 7.08 -7.79
N ALA A 50 3.79 7.94 -7.01
CA ALA A 50 2.35 8.16 -7.07
C ALA A 50 1.89 8.71 -8.44
N SER A 51 2.66 9.61 -9.04
CA SER A 51 2.39 10.12 -10.39
C SER A 51 2.49 9.01 -11.45
N GLY A 52 3.44 8.08 -11.29
CA GLY A 52 3.53 6.86 -12.09
C GLY A 52 2.29 5.96 -11.94
N MET A 53 1.81 5.75 -10.71
CA MET A 53 0.57 5.00 -10.45
C MET A 53 -0.66 5.67 -11.07
N ALA A 54 -0.80 6.98 -10.90
CA ALA A 54 -1.86 7.78 -11.49
C ALA A 54 -1.90 7.61 -13.02
N ARG A 55 -0.75 7.74 -13.68
CA ARG A 55 -0.62 7.51 -15.13
C ARG A 55 -1.01 6.10 -15.53
N GLY A 56 -0.59 5.09 -14.76
CA GLY A 56 -0.96 3.70 -14.97
C GLY A 56 -2.48 3.49 -14.94
N GLN A 57 -3.18 4.15 -14.01
CA GLN A 57 -4.65 4.12 -13.99
C GLN A 57 -5.26 4.81 -15.20
N VAL A 58 -4.79 6.00 -15.57
CA VAL A 58 -5.31 6.69 -16.76
C VAL A 58 -5.12 5.83 -18.02
N MET A 59 -3.99 5.14 -18.12
CA MET A 59 -3.69 4.23 -19.24
C MET A 59 -4.52 2.94 -19.23
N SER A 60 -5.08 2.52 -18.09
CA SER A 60 -5.94 1.32 -18.04
C SER A 60 -7.27 1.52 -18.79
N GLY A 61 -7.62 2.77 -19.11
CA GLY A 61 -8.84 3.13 -19.85
C GLY A 61 -10.13 3.03 -19.02
N GLN A 62 -10.04 2.65 -17.74
CA GLN A 62 -11.21 2.46 -16.86
C GLN A 62 -11.54 3.68 -15.98
N VAL A 63 -10.85 4.80 -16.19
CA VAL A 63 -11.02 6.01 -15.37
C VAL A 63 -12.08 6.92 -15.99
N SER A 64 -13.14 7.24 -15.23
CA SER A 64 -14.17 8.17 -15.66
C SER A 64 -13.62 9.60 -15.82
N ARG A 65 -14.27 10.43 -16.66
CA ARG A 65 -13.85 11.83 -16.87
C ARG A 65 -13.82 12.63 -15.56
N GLU A 66 -14.79 12.42 -14.68
CA GLU A 66 -14.85 13.06 -13.36
C GLU A 66 -13.65 12.64 -12.49
N ARG A 67 -13.29 11.34 -12.51
CA ARG A 67 -12.14 10.84 -11.76
C ARG A 67 -10.81 11.35 -12.32
N LEU A 68 -10.70 11.52 -13.64
CA LEU A 68 -9.54 12.17 -14.26
C LEU A 68 -9.33 13.58 -13.74
N VAL A 69 -10.40 14.38 -13.64
CA VAL A 69 -10.33 15.75 -13.10
C VAL A 69 -9.90 15.74 -11.63
N GLN A 70 -10.43 14.81 -10.83
CA GLN A 70 -10.03 14.65 -9.42
C GLN A 70 -8.54 14.30 -9.29
N ILE A 71 -8.04 13.36 -10.09
CA ILE A 71 -6.63 12.96 -10.12
C ILE A 71 -5.75 14.16 -10.47
N VAL A 72 -6.08 14.92 -11.52
CA VAL A 72 -5.29 16.09 -11.95
C VAL A 72 -5.28 17.19 -10.88
N ASN A 73 -6.43 17.44 -10.22
CA ASN A 73 -6.51 18.45 -9.16
C ASN A 73 -5.69 18.04 -7.94
N ALA A 74 -5.76 16.77 -7.54
CA ALA A 74 -5.00 16.23 -6.43
C ALA A 74 -3.48 16.22 -6.72
N ASP A 75 -3.08 15.82 -7.93
CA ASP A 75 -1.70 15.84 -8.40
C ASP A 75 -1.10 17.26 -8.35
N ARG A 76 -1.81 18.26 -8.89
CA ARG A 76 -1.37 19.66 -8.83
C ARG A 76 -1.25 20.19 -7.41
N ALA A 77 -2.22 19.85 -6.54
CA ALA A 77 -2.20 20.28 -5.15
C ALA A 77 -1.01 19.68 -4.40
N ALA A 78 -0.73 18.38 -4.59
CA ALA A 78 0.41 17.69 -3.99
C ALA A 78 1.74 18.29 -4.49
N LEU A 79 1.91 18.42 -5.81
CA LEU A 79 3.14 18.98 -6.38
C LEU A 79 3.41 20.41 -5.88
N THR A 80 2.38 21.26 -5.86
CA THR A 80 2.52 22.64 -5.39
C THR A 80 2.93 22.69 -3.92
N ALA A 81 2.32 21.86 -3.07
CA ALA A 81 2.66 21.80 -1.65
C ALA A 81 4.10 21.30 -1.42
N ILE A 82 4.54 20.30 -2.19
CA ILE A 82 5.91 19.76 -2.14
C ILE A 82 6.93 20.81 -2.59
N LEU A 83 6.71 21.47 -3.72
CA LEU A 83 7.59 22.52 -4.22
C LEU A 83 7.69 23.70 -3.25
N ASN A 84 6.56 24.10 -2.64
CA ASN A 84 6.56 25.15 -1.62
C ASN A 84 7.36 24.73 -0.37
N ALA A 85 7.23 23.48 0.06
CA ALA A 85 7.98 22.94 1.19
C ALA A 85 9.47 22.72 0.89
N GLU A 86 9.82 22.49 -0.38
CA GLU A 86 11.21 22.42 -0.85
C GLU A 86 11.86 23.80 -0.90
N TYR A 87 11.14 24.80 -1.45
CA TYR A 87 11.63 26.17 -1.56
C TYR A 87 11.78 26.86 -0.19
N ASN A 88 10.83 26.64 0.73
CA ASN A 88 10.88 27.17 2.08
C ASN A 88 10.63 26.06 3.12
N PRO A 89 11.69 25.32 3.51
CA PRO A 89 11.57 24.19 4.42
C PRO A 89 11.19 24.66 5.82
N SER A 90 9.91 24.56 6.12
CA SER A 90 9.35 24.77 7.46
C SER A 90 8.65 23.51 7.94
N GLY A 91 8.62 23.27 9.26
CA GLY A 91 7.94 22.10 9.82
C GLY A 91 6.45 22.03 9.44
N THR A 92 5.78 23.19 9.36
CA THR A 92 4.39 23.29 8.90
C THR A 92 4.26 23.04 7.40
N GLY A 93 5.18 23.57 6.59
CA GLY A 93 5.20 23.34 5.14
C GLY A 93 5.37 21.86 4.78
N LEU A 94 6.29 21.17 5.46
CA LEU A 94 6.50 19.73 5.27
C LEU A 94 5.30 18.89 5.70
N LYS A 95 4.61 19.26 6.79
CA LYS A 95 3.36 18.60 7.19
C LYS A 95 2.25 18.81 6.15
N ASN A 96 2.09 20.03 5.65
CA ASN A 96 1.09 20.35 4.63
C ASN A 96 1.37 19.60 3.32
N ALA A 97 2.65 19.50 2.93
CA ALA A 97 3.07 18.72 1.77
C ALA A 97 2.84 17.22 1.97
N GLY A 98 3.11 16.68 3.16
CA GLY A 98 2.76 15.32 3.53
C GLY A 98 1.26 15.05 3.41
N GLN A 99 0.42 15.93 3.97
CA GLN A 99 -1.03 15.81 3.88
C GLN A 99 -1.55 15.87 2.43
N ALA A 100 -1.01 16.78 1.62
CA ALA A 100 -1.38 16.88 0.22
C ALA A 100 -0.98 15.62 -0.57
N MET A 101 0.16 15.02 -0.23
CA MET A 101 0.64 13.76 -0.80
C MET A 101 -0.27 12.59 -0.40
N GLU A 102 -0.65 12.48 0.88
CA GLU A 102 -1.61 11.47 1.35
C GLU A 102 -2.98 11.62 0.68
N ASN A 103 -3.46 12.85 0.50
CA ASN A 103 -4.69 13.11 -0.23
C ASN A 103 -4.58 12.66 -1.69
N PHE A 104 -3.45 12.91 -2.35
CA PHE A 104 -3.22 12.43 -3.71
C PHE A 104 -3.21 10.90 -3.79
N LEU A 105 -2.52 10.25 -2.84
CA LEU A 105 -2.53 8.78 -2.71
C LEU A 105 -3.96 8.25 -2.56
N ALA A 106 -4.79 8.85 -1.72
CA ALA A 106 -6.19 8.44 -1.54
C ALA A 106 -7.04 8.58 -2.82
N VAL A 107 -6.69 9.50 -3.73
CA VAL A 107 -7.36 9.64 -5.03
C VAL A 107 -6.86 8.60 -6.05
N ILE A 108 -5.62 8.15 -5.94
CA ILE A 108 -5.06 7.18 -6.89
C ILE A 108 -5.05 5.75 -6.37
N GLU A 109 -5.35 5.50 -5.10
CA GLU A 109 -5.43 4.14 -4.60
C GLU A 109 -6.78 3.52 -5.04
N PRO A 110 -6.77 2.35 -5.71
CA PRO A 110 -8.01 1.65 -6.02
C PRO A 110 -8.72 1.29 -4.72
N THR A 111 -9.98 1.69 -4.56
CA THR A 111 -10.90 1.07 -3.59
C THR A 111 -11.24 -0.33 -4.07
N ASP A 112 -10.29 -1.26 -4.00
CA ASP A 112 -10.55 -2.66 -4.33
C ASP A 112 -10.50 -3.51 -3.05
N PRO A 113 -11.62 -4.14 -2.64
CA PRO A 113 -11.62 -5.12 -1.55
C PRO A 113 -11.10 -6.50 -1.99
N THR A 114 -10.59 -6.65 -3.22
CA THR A 114 -10.18 -7.98 -3.70
C THR A 114 -8.76 -8.36 -3.22
N PRO A 115 -8.62 -9.46 -2.47
CA PRO A 115 -7.31 -9.97 -2.09
C PRO A 115 -6.53 -10.37 -3.36
N PRO A 116 -5.19 -10.23 -3.37
CA PRO A 116 -4.38 -10.51 -4.54
C PRO A 116 -4.68 -11.94 -5.01
N SER A 117 -5.26 -12.07 -6.20
CA SER A 117 -5.42 -13.37 -6.84
C SER A 117 -4.03 -13.96 -7.02
N VAL A 118 -3.72 -14.98 -6.23
CA VAL A 118 -2.48 -15.76 -6.33
C VAL A 118 -2.36 -16.23 -7.77
N VAL A 119 -1.41 -15.64 -8.50
CA VAL A 119 -0.99 -16.12 -9.81
C VAL A 119 -0.37 -17.50 -9.57
N ARG A 120 -1.15 -18.56 -9.75
CA ARG A 120 -0.62 -19.92 -9.89
C ARG A 120 0.14 -19.97 -11.20
N ARG A 121 1.47 -19.92 -11.10
CA ARG A 121 2.37 -20.43 -12.14
C ARG A 121 2.61 -21.91 -11.92
#